data_AF-W7UV63-F1
#
_entry.id   AF-W7UV63-F1
#
_cell.length_a   1.000
_cell.length_b   1.000
_cell.length_c   1.000
_cell.angle_alpha   90.00
_cell.angle_beta   90.00
_cell.angle_gamma   90.00
#
_symmetry.space_group_name_H-M   'P 1'
#
loop_
_entity.id
_entity.type
_entity.pdbx_description
1 polymer ?
#
loop_
_entity_poly.entity_id
_entity_poly.type
_entity_poly.pdbx_seq_one_letter_code
_entity_poly.pdbx_strand_id
1 'polypeptide(L)'
;MNKLEFLTRLRNSLERGGLNPDDINDALSYYEEVFLDAGFGNEEETAASMGSPEEVAVNILRESGIHVGGAPVMPPQRQGAPQQQGSYDNGYVPPKKKASGGAIALGVILGILTFPIWLPVLIIVVVVLFTAIIVLASLIFAIIAAAVGLIIGGIVTLFEFPALGMIALGLGLVLTGIVMLICKPAFGAAIPAMGRGIKRFCGWLAGLFKKGGKENV
;
A
#
# COMPACT_ATOMS: atom_id res chain seq x y z
N MET A 1 -12.49 -41.09 8.02
CA MET A 1 -13.31 -40.41 7.00
C MET A 1 -12.38 -39.70 6.04
N ASN A 2 -12.57 -39.86 4.73
CA ASN A 2 -11.63 -39.35 3.73
C ASN A 2 -11.93 -37.88 3.35
N LYS A 3 -10.95 -37.19 2.74
CA LYS A 3 -11.06 -35.77 2.33
C LYS A 3 -12.36 -35.46 1.59
N LEU A 4 -12.67 -36.27 0.57
CA LEU A 4 -13.83 -36.06 -0.30
C LEU A 4 -15.15 -36.17 0.48
N GLU A 5 -15.22 -37.10 1.43
CA GLU A 5 -16.40 -37.32 2.27
C GLU A 5 -16.62 -36.14 3.23
N PHE A 6 -15.54 -35.65 3.86
CA PHE A 6 -15.59 -34.51 4.77
C PHE A 6 -16.06 -33.24 4.05
N LEU A 7 -15.44 -32.88 2.92
CA LEU A 7 -15.79 -31.70 2.15
C LEU A 7 -17.21 -31.77 1.58
N THR A 8 -17.67 -32.97 1.18
CA THR A 8 -19.04 -33.16 0.70
C THR A 8 -20.07 -32.93 1.81
N ARG A 9 -19.82 -33.41 3.02
CA ARG A 9 -20.72 -33.21 4.18
C ARG A 9 -20.70 -31.76 4.68
N LEU A 10 -19.53 -31.13 4.67
CA LEU A 10 -19.37 -29.72 5.01
C LEU A 10 -20.18 -28.85 4.03
N ARG A 11 -20.03 -29.09 2.72
CA ARG A 11 -20.81 -28.40 1.68
C ARG A 11 -22.31 -28.52 1.90
N ASN A 12 -22.81 -29.75 2.08
CA ASN A 12 -24.24 -29.99 2.26
C ASN A 12 -24.78 -29.27 3.52
N SER A 13 -24.01 -29.26 4.60
CA SER A 13 -24.37 -28.56 5.84
C SER A 13 -24.41 -27.04 5.66
N LEU A 14 -23.46 -26.46 4.92
CA LEU A 14 -23.43 -25.02 4.63
C LEU A 14 -24.55 -24.61 3.64
N GLU A 15 -24.82 -25.43 2.62
CA GLU A 15 -25.95 -25.23 1.69
C GLU A 15 -27.30 -25.28 2.43
N ARG A 16 -27.48 -26.24 3.34
CA ARG A 16 -28.68 -26.32 4.20
C ARG A 16 -28.80 -25.17 5.19
N GLY A 17 -27.67 -24.60 5.60
CA GLY A 17 -27.59 -23.40 6.44
C GLY A 17 -28.00 -22.12 5.73
N GLY A 18 -28.12 -22.13 4.40
CA GLY A 18 -28.48 -20.96 3.60
C GLY A 18 -27.31 -20.01 3.32
N LEU A 19 -26.07 -20.50 3.40
CA LEU A 19 -24.88 -19.72 3.04
C LEU A 19 -24.82 -19.50 1.51
N ASN A 20 -24.28 -18.36 1.08
CA ASN A 20 -24.16 -18.04 -0.35
C ASN A 20 -23.16 -19.01 -1.02
N PRO A 21 -23.40 -19.49 -2.26
CA PRO A 21 -22.48 -20.38 -2.99
C PRO A 21 -21.01 -19.92 -3.01
N ASP A 22 -20.75 -18.61 -3.10
CA ASP A 22 -19.38 -18.08 -3.09
C ASP A 22 -18.68 -18.34 -1.75
N ASP A 23 -19.36 -18.07 -0.63
CA ASP A 23 -18.84 -18.29 0.73
C ASP A 23 -18.67 -19.79 1.03
N ILE A 24 -19.54 -20.63 0.47
CA ILE A 24 -19.42 -22.10 0.55
C ILE A 24 -18.16 -22.56 -0.16
N ASN A 25 -17.90 -22.07 -1.37
CA ASN A 25 -16.70 -22.42 -2.14
C ASN A 25 -15.43 -21.95 -1.45
N ASP A 26 -15.44 -20.74 -0.88
CA ASP A 26 -14.32 -20.19 -0.11
C ASP A 26 -14.01 -21.05 1.14
N ALA A 27 -15.05 -21.45 1.87
CA ALA A 27 -14.91 -22.36 3.01
C ALA A 27 -14.34 -23.72 2.59
N LEU A 28 -14.86 -24.32 1.53
CA LEU A 28 -14.38 -25.62 1.04
C LEU A 28 -12.93 -25.55 0.56
N SER A 29 -12.54 -24.47 -0.13
CA SER A 29 -11.16 -24.25 -0.57
C SER A 29 -10.19 -24.17 0.61
N TYR A 30 -10.59 -23.50 1.70
CA TYR A 30 -9.77 -23.42 2.92
C TYR A 30 -9.50 -24.81 3.51
N TYR A 31 -10.54 -25.62 3.70
CA TYR A 31 -10.35 -26.98 4.24
C TYR A 31 -9.62 -27.89 3.27
N GLU A 32 -9.83 -27.74 1.96
CA GLU A 32 -9.07 -28.45 0.94
C GLU A 32 -7.57 -28.17 1.04
N GLU A 33 -7.17 -26.91 1.25
CA GLU A 33 -5.77 -26.55 1.49
C GLU A 33 -5.20 -27.21 2.74
N VAL A 34 -5.98 -27.34 3.82
CA VAL A 34 -5.52 -28.04 5.04
C VAL A 34 -5.32 -29.53 4.79
N PHE A 35 -6.18 -30.18 4.00
CA PHE A 35 -5.97 -31.58 3.60
C PHE A 35 -4.77 -31.73 2.64
N LEU A 36 -4.49 -30.72 1.82
CA LEU A 36 -3.32 -30.71 0.93
C LEU A 36 -2.01 -30.56 1.71
N ASP A 37 -1.98 -29.73 2.75
CA ASP A 37 -0.81 -29.53 3.63
C ASP A 37 -0.48 -30.79 4.45
N ALA A 38 -1.51 -31.54 4.87
CA ALA A 38 -1.34 -32.81 5.57
C ALA A 38 -0.68 -33.92 4.71
N GLY A 39 -0.78 -33.82 3.38
CA GLY A 39 -0.17 -34.74 2.43
C GLY A 39 -0.89 -36.09 2.25
N PHE A 40 -0.49 -36.83 1.22
CA PHE A 40 -1.10 -38.11 0.85
C PHE A 40 -0.97 -39.15 1.97
N GLY A 41 -2.11 -39.73 2.38
CA GLY A 41 -2.18 -40.80 3.39
C GLY A 41 -2.59 -40.34 4.80
N ASN A 42 -2.59 -39.03 5.07
CA ASN A 42 -2.96 -38.49 6.38
C ASN A 42 -4.39 -37.91 6.43
N GLU A 43 -5.16 -38.05 5.35
CA GLU A 43 -6.50 -37.43 5.21
C GLU A 43 -7.47 -37.82 6.33
N GLU A 44 -7.42 -39.07 6.79
CA GLU A 44 -8.32 -39.52 7.86
C GLU A 44 -7.95 -38.96 9.22
N GLU A 45 -6.66 -38.78 9.48
CA GLU A 45 -6.15 -38.18 10.72
C GLU A 45 -6.44 -36.68 10.76
N THR A 46 -6.23 -35.99 9.64
CA THR A 46 -6.57 -34.57 9.48
C THR A 46 -8.06 -34.33 9.64
N ALA A 47 -8.92 -35.20 9.08
CA ALA A 47 -10.36 -35.08 9.28
C ALA A 47 -10.75 -35.33 10.75
N ALA A 48 -10.12 -36.29 11.42
CA ALA A 48 -10.39 -36.57 12.83
C ALA A 48 -9.94 -35.44 13.76
N SER A 49 -8.84 -34.75 13.43
CA SER A 49 -8.32 -33.62 14.24
C SER A 49 -9.17 -32.36 14.12
N MET A 50 -9.90 -32.20 13.02
CA MET A 50 -10.81 -31.06 12.78
C MET A 50 -12.18 -31.22 13.45
N GLY A 51 -12.57 -32.43 13.83
CA GLY A 51 -13.90 -32.73 14.37
C GLY A 51 -14.93 -33.07 13.29
N SER A 52 -16.22 -32.97 13.62
CA SER A 52 -17.27 -33.32 12.66
C SER A 52 -17.51 -32.18 11.64
N PRO A 53 -17.72 -32.50 10.35
CA PRO A 53 -17.97 -31.49 9.32
C PRO A 53 -19.22 -30.66 9.60
N GLU A 54 -20.17 -31.19 10.37
CA GLU A 54 -21.39 -30.49 10.79
C GLU A 54 -21.11 -29.42 11.85
N GLU A 55 -20.25 -29.68 12.83
CA GLU A 55 -19.83 -28.69 13.84
C GLU A 55 -19.04 -27.54 13.21
N VAL A 56 -18.17 -27.88 12.27
CA VAL A 56 -17.42 -26.90 11.48
C VAL A 56 -18.38 -26.01 10.69
N ALA A 57 -19.39 -26.59 10.03
CA ALA A 57 -20.41 -25.82 9.32
C ALA A 57 -21.17 -24.85 10.24
N VAL A 58 -21.56 -25.29 11.44
CA VAL A 58 -22.26 -24.44 12.42
C VAL A 58 -21.40 -23.25 12.85
N ASN A 59 -20.10 -23.46 13.04
CA ASN A 59 -19.17 -22.38 13.40
C ASN A 59 -19.02 -21.36 12.26
N ILE A 60 -18.88 -21.82 11.01
CA ILE A 60 -18.77 -20.96 9.83
C ILE A 60 -20.06 -20.15 9.63
N LEU A 61 -21.23 -20.79 9.77
CA LEU A 61 -22.53 -20.14 9.65
C LEU A 61 -22.73 -19.08 10.75
N ARG A 62 -22.28 -19.37 11.98
CA ARG A 62 -22.30 -18.39 13.08
C ARG A 62 -21.38 -17.21 12.78
N GLU A 63 -20.18 -17.47 12.28
CA GLU A 63 -19.21 -16.43 11.93
C GLU A 63 -19.69 -15.55 10.76
N SER A 64 -20.43 -16.14 9.81
CA SER A 64 -21.08 -15.41 8.72
C SER A 64 -22.37 -14.68 9.13
N GLY A 65 -22.73 -14.70 10.42
CA GLY A 65 -23.93 -14.03 10.95
C GLY A 65 -25.25 -14.77 10.68
N ILE A 66 -25.18 -16.01 10.18
CA ILE A 66 -26.34 -16.87 9.93
C ILE A 66 -26.58 -17.73 11.16
N HIS A 67 -27.55 -17.32 11.98
CA HIS A 67 -28.00 -18.10 13.12
C HIS A 67 -28.83 -19.29 12.65
N VAL A 68 -28.19 -20.44 12.38
CA VAL A 68 -28.93 -21.70 12.27
C VAL A 68 -29.47 -22.03 13.65
N GLY A 69 -30.79 -21.97 13.79
CA GLY A 69 -31.50 -22.16 15.05
C GLY A 69 -31.35 -23.56 15.62
N GLY A 70 -30.22 -23.82 16.29
CA GLY A 70 -30.09 -24.86 17.31
C GLY A 70 -30.33 -24.23 18.66
N ALA A 71 -31.43 -24.63 19.32
CA ALA A 71 -31.90 -24.04 20.58
C ALA A 71 -30.77 -23.89 21.62
N PRO A 72 -30.58 -22.70 22.21
CA PRO A 72 -29.66 -22.56 23.34
C PRO A 72 -30.25 -23.31 24.54
N VAL A 73 -29.63 -24.44 24.91
CA VAL A 73 -29.92 -25.12 26.18
C VAL A 73 -29.34 -24.26 27.30
N MET A 74 -30.14 -23.32 27.81
CA MET A 74 -29.76 -22.47 28.93
C MET A 74 -30.08 -23.17 30.26
N PRO A 75 -29.12 -23.34 31.19
CA PRO A 75 -29.42 -23.74 32.56
C PRO A 75 -30.23 -22.65 33.30
N PRO A 76 -31.12 -23.01 34.24
CA PRO A 76 -32.05 -22.06 34.85
C PRO A 76 -31.35 -20.98 35.72
N GLN A 77 -31.66 -19.71 35.42
CA GLN A 77 -31.18 -18.51 36.10
C GLN A 77 -31.77 -18.33 37.52
N ARG A 78 -30.92 -17.98 38.48
CA ARG A 78 -31.32 -17.34 39.75
C ARG A 78 -31.01 -15.83 39.72
N GLN A 79 -32.09 -15.05 39.70
CA GLN A 79 -32.40 -13.85 40.50
C GLN A 79 -31.39 -12.70 40.66
N GLY A 80 -31.70 -11.55 40.03
CA GLY A 80 -31.89 -10.23 40.67
C GLY A 80 -30.69 -9.27 40.87
N ALA A 81 -30.69 -8.13 40.16
CA ALA A 81 -30.31 -6.76 40.63
C ALA A 81 -30.37 -5.72 39.47
N PRO A 82 -30.66 -4.42 39.74
CA PRO A 82 -31.13 -3.46 38.74
C PRO A 82 -30.04 -2.77 37.89
N GLN A 83 -30.44 -2.42 36.66
CA GLN A 83 -29.64 -1.85 35.57
C GLN A 83 -29.13 -0.42 35.88
N GLN A 84 -27.81 -0.21 35.77
CA GLN A 84 -27.20 1.11 35.60
C GLN A 84 -26.91 1.34 34.12
N GLN A 85 -27.41 2.47 33.60
CA GLN A 85 -27.30 2.89 32.21
C GLN A 85 -25.89 3.46 31.96
N GLY A 86 -24.97 2.59 31.55
CA GLY A 86 -23.66 2.96 31.03
C GLY A 86 -23.74 3.36 29.56
N SER A 87 -23.22 4.52 29.21
CA SER A 87 -23.00 4.97 27.83
C SER A 87 -21.99 4.04 27.16
N TYR A 88 -22.43 3.20 26.23
CA TYR A 88 -21.56 2.35 25.43
C TYR A 88 -20.94 3.17 24.29
N ASP A 89 -19.73 3.70 24.53
CA ASP A 89 -18.80 4.13 23.49
C ASP A 89 -18.46 2.91 22.62
N ASN A 90 -19.11 2.80 21.47
CA ASN A 90 -18.80 1.77 20.49
C ASN A 90 -17.50 2.17 19.79
N GLY A 91 -16.37 1.76 20.39
CA GLY A 91 -15.06 1.71 19.75
C GLY A 91 -15.09 0.75 18.57
N TYR A 92 -15.71 1.17 17.46
CA TYR A 92 -15.60 0.51 16.17
C TYR A 92 -14.19 0.75 15.63
N VAL A 93 -13.25 -0.12 16.02
CA VAL A 93 -12.02 -0.33 15.28
C VAL A 93 -12.35 -1.28 14.12
N PRO A 94 -12.40 -0.81 12.86
CA PRO A 94 -12.68 -1.69 11.74
C PRO A 94 -11.64 -2.83 11.73
N PRO A 95 -12.07 -4.11 11.58
CA PRO A 95 -11.13 -5.22 11.49
C PRO A 95 -10.23 -4.98 10.29
N LYS A 96 -8.91 -4.86 10.54
CA LYS A 96 -7.91 -4.83 9.47
C LYS A 96 -8.02 -6.16 8.73
N LYS A 97 -8.59 -6.13 7.52
CA LYS A 97 -8.61 -7.27 6.60
C LYS A 97 -7.18 -7.84 6.52
N LYS A 98 -6.96 -9.01 7.11
CA LYS A 98 -5.76 -9.79 6.85
C LYS A 98 -5.86 -10.23 5.40
N ALA A 99 -4.92 -9.78 4.56
CA ALA A 99 -4.88 -10.23 3.18
C ALA A 99 -4.76 -11.77 3.19
N SER A 100 -5.65 -12.44 2.44
CA SER A 100 -5.63 -13.89 2.24
C SER A 100 -4.23 -14.33 1.81
N GLY A 101 -3.74 -15.46 2.35
CA GLY A 101 -2.42 -16.02 2.02
C GLY A 101 -2.23 -16.22 0.52
N GLY A 102 -3.30 -16.52 -0.22
CA GLY A 102 -3.29 -16.58 -1.69
C GLY A 102 -3.00 -15.23 -2.36
N ALA A 103 -3.49 -14.12 -1.80
CA ALA A 103 -3.17 -12.78 -2.29
C ALA A 103 -1.72 -12.39 -1.99
N ILE A 104 -1.13 -12.94 -0.93
CA ILE A 104 0.28 -12.73 -0.57
C ILE A 104 1.19 -13.58 -1.46
N ALA A 105 0.87 -14.86 -1.68
CA ALA A 105 1.60 -15.76 -2.58
C ALA A 105 1.55 -15.27 -4.04
N LEU A 106 0.39 -14.81 -4.50
CA LEU A 106 0.24 -14.16 -5.81
C LEU A 106 1.10 -12.89 -5.89
N GLY A 107 1.13 -12.09 -4.82
CA GLY A 107 1.98 -10.90 -4.74
C GLY A 107 3.48 -11.22 -4.81
N VAL A 108 3.91 -12.35 -4.25
CA VAL A 108 5.32 -12.82 -4.32
C VAL A 108 5.67 -13.29 -5.73
N ILE A 109 4.82 -14.10 -6.36
CA ILE A 109 5.02 -14.56 -7.75
C ILE A 109 5.03 -13.36 -8.71
N LEU A 110 4.09 -12.43 -8.54
CA LEU A 110 4.05 -11.20 -9.33
C LEU A 110 5.25 -10.30 -9.03
N GLY A 111 5.74 -10.28 -7.79
CA GLY A 111 6.97 -9.60 -7.39
C GLY A 111 8.22 -10.16 -8.10
N ILE A 112 8.33 -11.48 -8.22
CA ILE A 112 9.43 -12.16 -8.94
C ILE A 112 9.34 -11.89 -10.45
N LEU A 113 8.13 -11.91 -11.02
CA LEU A 113 7.92 -11.63 -12.44
C LEU A 113 8.17 -10.15 -12.78
N THR A 114 7.83 -9.23 -11.87
CA THR A 114 8.08 -7.79 -12.02
C THR A 114 9.48 -7.36 -11.57
N PHE A 115 10.26 -8.25 -10.94
CA PHE A 115 11.62 -7.99 -10.47
C PHE A 115 12.54 -7.31 -11.51
N PRO A 116 12.61 -7.77 -12.78
CA PRO A 116 13.42 -7.10 -13.80
C PRO A 116 12.90 -5.71 -14.20
N ILE A 117 11.66 -5.35 -13.83
CA ILE A 117 11.01 -4.06 -14.15
C ILE A 117 11.31 -3.01 -13.06
N TRP A 118 11.49 -3.44 -11.81
CA TRP A 118 11.74 -2.51 -10.69
C TRP A 118 13.07 -1.76 -10.80
N LEU A 119 14.13 -2.42 -11.28
CA LEU A 119 15.45 -1.81 -11.48
C LEU A 119 15.44 -0.70 -12.54
N PRO A 120 14.94 -0.90 -13.78
CA PRO A 120 14.85 0.18 -14.76
C PRO A 120 13.89 1.29 -14.31
N VAL A 121 12.79 0.98 -13.60
CA VAL A 121 11.89 2.00 -13.04
C VAL A 121 12.61 2.89 -12.03
N LEU A 122 13.41 2.33 -11.12
CA LEU A 122 14.22 3.11 -10.19
C LEU A 122 15.20 4.02 -10.94
N ILE A 123 15.87 3.49 -11.97
CA ILE A 123 16.82 4.26 -12.78
C ILE A 123 16.09 5.44 -13.45
N ILE A 124 14.92 5.22 -14.04
CA ILE A 124 14.11 6.28 -14.67
C ILE A 124 13.76 7.36 -13.64
N VAL A 125 13.31 6.98 -12.44
CA VAL A 125 12.97 7.93 -11.37
C VAL A 125 14.20 8.78 -10.99
N VAL A 126 15.37 8.16 -10.85
CA VAL A 126 16.61 8.89 -10.55
C VAL A 126 17.01 9.83 -11.69
N VAL A 127 16.92 9.36 -12.94
CA VAL A 127 17.23 10.16 -14.13
C VAL A 127 16.28 11.35 -14.24
N VAL A 128 14.97 11.16 -14.13
CA VAL A 128 13.98 12.24 -14.20
C VAL A 128 14.25 13.31 -13.14
N LEU A 129 14.54 12.89 -11.90
CA LEU A 129 14.88 13.82 -10.83
C LEU A 129 16.19 14.57 -11.13
N PHE A 130 17.19 13.89 -11.67
CA PHE A 130 18.47 14.50 -12.03
C PHE A 130 18.34 15.47 -13.20
N THR A 131 17.58 15.12 -14.23
CA THR A 131 17.25 15.99 -15.36
C THR A 131 16.51 17.24 -14.89
N ALA A 132 15.56 17.12 -13.96
CA ALA A 132 14.87 18.28 -13.40
C ALA A 132 15.84 19.28 -12.73
N ILE A 133 16.88 18.78 -12.05
CA ILE A 133 17.93 19.63 -11.46
C ILE A 133 18.76 20.30 -12.55
N ILE A 134 19.19 19.55 -13.57
CA ILE A 134 19.97 20.11 -14.69
C ILE A 134 19.18 21.19 -15.40
N VAL A 135 17.90 20.94 -15.70
CA VAL A 135 17.02 21.93 -16.35
C VAL A 135 16.94 23.20 -15.50
N LEU A 136 16.73 23.06 -14.20
CA LEU A 136 16.70 24.21 -13.29
C LEU A 136 18.02 24.98 -13.28
N ALA A 137 19.15 24.27 -13.18
CA ALA A 137 20.48 24.87 -13.20
C ALA A 137 20.78 25.55 -14.56
N SER A 138 20.38 24.94 -15.68
CA SER A 138 20.56 25.50 -17.01
C SER A 138 19.74 26.77 -17.22
N LEU A 139 18.52 26.82 -16.68
CA LEU A 139 17.68 28.01 -16.72
C LEU A 139 18.31 29.16 -15.93
N ILE A 140 18.84 28.87 -14.74
CA ILE A 140 19.58 29.84 -13.93
C ILE A 140 20.78 30.37 -14.71
N PHE A 141 21.59 29.49 -15.30
CA PHE A 141 22.76 29.89 -16.07
C PHE A 141 22.39 30.76 -17.28
N ALA A 142 21.33 30.41 -17.99
CA ALA A 142 20.83 31.18 -19.13
C ALA A 142 20.42 32.60 -18.72
N ILE A 143 19.72 32.76 -17.59
CA ILE A 143 19.30 34.08 -17.11
C ILE A 143 20.51 34.90 -16.63
N ILE A 144 21.51 34.27 -15.99
CA ILE A 144 22.76 34.96 -15.62
C ILE A 144 23.50 35.45 -16.88
N ALA A 145 23.64 34.60 -17.89
CA ALA A 145 24.30 34.97 -19.14
C ALA A 145 23.55 36.13 -19.84
N ALA A 146 22.21 36.07 -19.87
CA ALA A 146 21.38 37.14 -20.40
C ALA A 146 21.55 38.44 -19.60
N ALA A 147 21.60 38.37 -18.28
CA ALA A 147 21.79 39.53 -17.42
C ALA A 147 23.17 40.17 -17.61
N VAL A 148 24.24 39.37 -17.72
CA VAL A 148 25.59 39.86 -18.04
C VAL A 148 25.60 40.52 -19.42
N GLY A 149 24.96 39.90 -20.41
CA GLY A 149 24.81 40.48 -21.74
C GLY A 149 24.08 41.82 -21.73
N LEU A 150 22.99 41.94 -20.96
CA LEU A 150 22.24 43.19 -20.79
C LEU A 150 23.06 44.25 -20.04
N ILE A 151 23.89 43.86 -19.08
CA ILE A 151 24.76 44.80 -18.36
C ILE A 151 25.84 45.34 -19.29
N ILE A 152 26.56 44.47 -20.00
CA ILE A 152 27.63 44.88 -20.93
C ILE A 152 27.04 45.68 -22.10
N GLY A 153 25.95 45.20 -22.72
CA GLY A 153 25.25 45.90 -23.79
C GLY A 153 24.65 47.23 -23.31
N GLY A 154 24.15 47.29 -22.08
CA GLY A 154 23.70 48.51 -21.43
C GLY A 154 24.82 49.55 -21.30
N ILE A 155 26.02 49.14 -20.89
CA ILE A 155 27.18 50.04 -20.77
C ILE A 155 27.60 50.59 -22.13
N VAL A 156 27.63 49.76 -23.17
CA VAL A 156 27.99 50.22 -24.52
C VAL A 156 26.95 51.20 -25.06
N THR A 157 25.66 50.89 -24.89
CA THR A 157 24.56 51.73 -25.37
C THR A 157 24.40 53.04 -24.61
N LEU A 158 24.96 53.19 -23.39
CA LEU A 158 25.01 54.47 -22.67
C LEU A 158 25.75 55.56 -23.46
N PHE A 159 26.75 55.20 -24.27
CA PHE A 159 27.55 56.15 -25.04
C PHE A 159 26.82 56.71 -26.27
N GLU A 160 25.81 56.01 -26.77
CA GLU A 160 24.98 56.46 -27.91
C GLU A 160 23.63 57.00 -27.45
N PHE A 161 22.94 56.27 -26.57
CA PHE A 161 21.61 56.58 -26.07
C PHE A 161 21.51 56.34 -24.56
N PRO A 162 21.78 57.37 -23.73
CA PRO A 162 21.87 57.24 -22.27
C PRO A 162 20.59 56.67 -21.62
N ALA A 163 19.42 57.03 -22.15
CA ALA A 163 18.15 56.53 -21.64
C ALA A 163 17.97 55.03 -21.85
N LEU A 164 18.34 54.51 -23.03
CA LEU A 164 18.26 53.08 -23.36
C LEU A 164 19.27 52.26 -22.55
N GLY A 165 20.49 52.78 -22.38
CA GLY A 165 21.52 52.14 -21.56
C GLY A 165 21.12 52.01 -20.08
N MET A 166 20.52 53.05 -19.49
CA MET A 166 20.01 53.02 -18.10
C MET A 166 18.91 51.97 -17.92
N ILE A 167 17.99 51.86 -18.87
CA ILE A 167 16.92 50.86 -18.84
C ILE A 167 17.50 49.45 -18.95
N ALA A 168 18.44 49.22 -19.87
CA ALA A 168 19.08 47.91 -20.05
C ALA A 168 19.88 47.48 -18.81
N LEU A 169 20.62 48.40 -18.19
CA LEU A 169 21.32 48.16 -16.93
C LEU A 169 20.36 47.81 -15.79
N GLY A 170 19.26 48.56 -15.66
CA GLY A 170 18.23 48.28 -14.66
C GLY A 170 17.59 46.90 -14.86
N LEU A 171 17.29 46.54 -16.11
CA LEU A 171 16.72 45.23 -16.43
C LEU A 171 17.71 44.09 -16.11
N GLY A 172 18.98 44.24 -16.46
CA GLY A 172 20.03 43.27 -16.14
C GLY A 172 20.22 43.08 -14.65
N LEU A 173 20.17 44.16 -13.86
CA LEU A 173 20.28 44.09 -12.40
C LEU A 173 19.07 43.41 -11.76
N VAL A 174 17.86 43.73 -12.23
CA VAL A 174 16.61 43.10 -11.74
C VAL A 174 16.58 41.61 -12.04
N LEU A 175 16.95 41.20 -13.27
CA LEU A 175 17.04 39.79 -13.65
C LEU A 175 18.05 39.04 -12.77
N THR A 176 19.23 39.61 -12.54
CA THR A 176 20.24 39.03 -11.66
C THR A 176 19.72 38.90 -10.22
N GLY A 177 19.05 39.93 -9.70
CA GLY A 177 18.48 39.95 -8.37
C GLY A 177 17.40 38.89 -8.17
N ILE A 178 16.50 38.73 -9.13
CA ILE A 178 15.44 37.70 -9.10
C ILE A 178 16.04 36.30 -9.11
N VAL A 179 17.06 36.04 -9.95
CA VAL A 179 17.74 34.75 -9.99
C VAL A 179 18.40 34.43 -8.65
N MET A 180 19.09 35.39 -8.04
CA MET A 180 19.76 35.18 -6.75
C MET A 180 18.75 34.92 -5.62
N LEU A 181 17.58 35.58 -5.67
CA LEU A 181 16.48 35.38 -4.72
C LEU A 181 15.85 33.99 -4.83
N ILE A 182 15.69 33.47 -6.06
CA ILE A 182 15.08 32.16 -6.32
C ILE A 182 16.09 31.02 -6.13
N CYS A 183 17.37 31.22 -6.45
CA CYS A 183 18.39 30.16 -6.37
C CYS A 183 18.57 29.60 -4.95
N LYS A 184 18.69 30.46 -3.94
CA LYS A 184 18.94 30.04 -2.55
C LYS A 184 17.83 29.10 -2.00
N PRO A 185 16.53 29.42 -2.11
CA PRO A 185 15.47 28.50 -1.70
C PRO A 185 15.31 27.33 -2.67
N ALA A 186 15.51 27.52 -3.98
CA ALA A 186 15.33 26.44 -4.96
C ALA A 186 16.36 25.33 -4.76
N PHE A 187 17.66 25.63 -4.65
CA PHE A 187 18.69 24.63 -4.35
C PHE A 187 18.56 24.09 -2.92
N GLY A 188 18.26 24.96 -1.96
CA GLY A 188 18.08 24.59 -0.56
C GLY A 188 16.90 23.65 -0.31
N ALA A 189 15.84 23.72 -1.12
CA ALA A 189 14.67 22.85 -1.01
C ALA A 189 14.74 21.64 -1.98
N ALA A 190 15.28 21.80 -3.18
CA ALA A 190 15.32 20.74 -4.20
C ALA A 190 16.22 19.56 -3.77
N ILE A 191 17.42 19.83 -3.25
CA ILE A 191 18.36 18.80 -2.81
C ILE A 191 17.77 17.92 -1.69
N PRO A 192 17.23 18.46 -0.58
CA PRO A 192 16.63 17.65 0.47
C PRO A 192 15.26 17.06 0.08
N ALA A 193 14.52 17.66 -0.86
CA ALA A 193 13.32 17.04 -1.40
C ALA A 193 13.65 15.77 -2.20
N MET A 194 14.71 15.81 -3.02
CA MET A 194 15.18 14.67 -3.80
C MET A 194 15.67 13.53 -2.91
N GLY A 195 16.49 13.85 -1.90
CA GLY A 195 16.97 12.86 -0.92
C GLY A 195 15.83 12.19 -0.14
N ARG A 196 14.79 12.96 0.21
CA ARG A 196 13.58 12.41 0.85
C ARG A 196 12.76 11.55 -0.11
N GLY A 197 12.63 11.96 -1.37
CA GLY A 197 11.92 11.21 -2.41
C GLY A 197 12.55 9.83 -2.65
N ILE A 198 13.87 9.80 -2.85
CA ILE A 198 14.63 8.56 -3.03
C ILE A 198 14.54 7.68 -1.78
N LYS A 199 14.70 8.24 -0.57
CA LYS A 199 14.61 7.46 0.67
C LYS A 199 13.21 6.88 0.89
N ARG A 200 12.14 7.62 0.53
CA ARG A 200 10.76 7.11 0.59
C ARG A 200 10.54 5.99 -0.40
N PHE A 201 11.03 6.14 -1.63
CA PHE A 201 10.91 5.11 -2.65
C PHE A 201 11.68 3.85 -2.25
N CYS A 202 12.95 3.97 -1.86
CA CYS A 202 13.74 2.82 -1.38
C CYS A 202 13.14 2.18 -0.12
N GLY A 203 12.63 2.97 0.83
CA GLY A 203 11.98 2.44 2.04
C GLY A 203 10.67 1.71 1.74
N TRP A 204 9.88 2.22 0.81
CA TRP A 204 8.65 1.55 0.35
C TRP A 204 8.98 0.27 -0.44
N LEU A 205 9.97 0.31 -1.32
CA LEU A 205 10.46 -0.84 -2.08
C LEU A 205 10.96 -1.94 -1.13
N ALA A 206 11.82 -1.59 -0.18
CA ALA A 206 12.30 -2.52 0.85
C ALA A 206 11.16 -3.06 1.73
N GLY A 207 10.12 -2.24 1.97
CA GLY A 207 8.91 -2.66 2.68
C GLY A 207 8.08 -3.69 1.93
N LEU A 208 8.00 -3.57 0.59
CA LEU A 208 7.35 -4.57 -0.27
C LEU A 208 8.09 -5.91 -0.22
N PHE A 209 9.43 -5.90 -0.27
CA PHE A 209 10.24 -7.13 -0.14
C PHE A 209 10.16 -7.75 1.26
N LYS A 210 10.15 -6.93 2.32
CA LYS A 210 10.08 -7.42 3.70
C LYS A 210 8.72 -8.03 4.06
N LYS A 211 7.66 -7.65 3.36
CA LYS A 211 6.31 -8.19 3.57
C LYS A 211 6.13 -9.60 2.99
N GLY A 212 6.99 -10.02 2.05
CA GLY A 212 7.03 -11.39 1.52
C GLY A 212 7.93 -12.35 2.30
N GLY A 213 8.61 -11.89 3.37
CA GLY A 213 9.62 -12.69 4.11
C GLY A 213 9.28 -12.96 5.58
N LYS A 214 8.02 -12.81 6.00
CA LYS A 214 7.60 -12.94 7.41
C LYS A 214 6.60 -14.07 7.70
N GLU A 215 6.51 -15.06 6.83
CA GLU A 215 5.71 -16.27 7.08
C GLU A 215 6.56 -17.55 7.05
N ASN A 216 7.87 -17.44 7.26
CA ASN A 216 8.77 -18.61 7.37
C ASN A 216 9.78 -18.44 8.51
N VAL A 217 9.32 -18.44 9.76
CA VAL A 217 10.05 -18.97 10.94
C VAL A 217 9.02 -19.48 11.94
#